data_AF-A0A5S9MMM0-F1
#
_entry.id   AF-A0A5S9MMM0-F1
#
_cell.length_a   1.000
_cell.length_b   1.000
_cell.length_c   1.000
_cell.angle_alpha   90.00
_cell.angle_beta   90.00
_cell.angle_gamma   90.00
#
_symmetry.space_group_name_H-M   'P 1'
#
loop_
_entity.id
_entity.type
_entity.pdbx_description
1 polymer ?
#
loop_
_entity_poly.entity_id
_entity_poly.type
_entity_poly.pdbx_seq_one_letter_code
_entity_poly.pdbx_strand_id
1 'polypeptide(L)'
;MMVFLEFDDDRSGGFEPLRYVKNPNLQIVLGLVTSKYGELEPVEQIKKRIEEAAQYVDINQICLSPQCGFASTEEGNLLTEEQQWEKLRHVIEIADQVWTS
;
A
#
# COMPACT_ATOMS: atom_id res chain seq x y z
N MET A 1 16.79 -1.18 -5.97
CA MET A 1 16.57 -1.89 -4.69
C MET A 1 15.23 -1.44 -4.16
N MET A 2 14.42 -2.35 -3.63
CA MET A 2 13.03 -2.07 -3.23
C MET A 2 12.74 -2.74 -1.89
N VAL A 3 11.96 -2.08 -1.04
CA VAL A 3 11.52 -2.59 0.26
C VAL A 3 9.99 -2.56 0.29
N PHE A 4 9.38 -3.63 0.78
CA PHE A 4 7.94 -3.73 1.04
C PHE A 4 7.67 -3.48 2.52
N LEU A 5 6.76 -2.56 2.81
CA LEU A 5 6.32 -2.23 4.15
C LEU A 5 4.81 -2.43 4.24
N GLU A 6 4.40 -3.40 5.05
CA GLU A 6 2.99 -3.67 5.35
C GLU A 6 2.56 -2.87 6.57
N PHE A 7 1.43 -2.18 6.47
CA PHE A 7 0.81 -1.48 7.59
C PHE A 7 -0.60 -2.05 7.76
N ASP A 8 -0.77 -2.86 8.81
CA ASP A 8 -1.93 -3.73 8.99
C ASP A 8 -3.03 -3.07 9.84
N ASP A 9 -2.64 -2.20 10.79
CA ASP A 9 -3.53 -1.53 11.74
C ASP A 9 -2.83 -0.35 12.48
N ASP A 10 -3.55 0.31 13.38
CA ASP A 10 -3.03 1.36 14.28
C ASP A 10 -1.84 0.91 15.14
N ARG A 11 -1.57 -0.40 15.28
CA ARG A 11 -0.42 -0.95 16.02
C ARG A 11 0.84 -1.00 15.17
N SER A 12 0.73 -0.86 13.85
CA SER A 12 1.86 -0.90 12.91
C SER A 12 2.75 0.35 12.97
N GLY A 13 2.33 1.37 13.73
CA GLY A 13 3.03 2.66 13.82
C GLY A 13 2.84 3.53 12.58
N GLY A 14 3.41 4.73 12.63
CA GLY A 14 3.38 5.69 11.52
C GLY A 14 4.59 5.56 10.59
N PHE A 15 4.69 6.51 9.66
CA PHE A 15 5.76 6.57 8.67
C PHE A 15 7.03 7.30 9.15
N GLU A 16 7.10 7.70 10.42
CA GLU A 16 8.25 8.42 11.00
C GLU A 16 9.61 7.75 10.73
N PRO A 17 9.75 6.40 10.73
CA PRO A 17 11.02 5.75 10.41
C PRO A 17 11.54 6.02 9.00
N LEU A 18 10.68 6.43 8.05
CA LEU A 18 11.10 6.74 6.68
C LEU A 18 12.10 7.91 6.62
N ARG A 19 12.14 8.78 7.65
CA ARG A 19 13.14 9.87 7.77
C ARG A 19 14.61 9.40 7.74
N TYR A 20 14.84 8.12 8.05
CA TYR A 20 16.15 7.50 8.05
C TYR A 20 16.55 6.94 6.67
N VAL A 21 15.64 6.92 5.69
CA VAL A 21 15.96 6.56 4.31
C VAL A 21 16.83 7.66 3.71
N LYS A 22 18.11 7.34 3.47
CA LYS A 22 19.09 8.27 2.87
C LYS A 22 19.36 8.00 1.39
N ASN A 23 18.92 6.85 0.88
CA ASN A 23 19.14 6.46 -0.50
C ASN A 23 17.99 6.97 -1.38
N PRO A 24 18.22 7.95 -2.27
CA PRO A 24 17.16 8.47 -3.16
C PRO A 24 16.71 7.45 -4.22
N ASN A 25 17.51 6.40 -4.47
CA ASN A 25 17.17 5.34 -5.43
C ASN A 25 16.45 4.15 -4.77
N LEU A 26 16.15 4.23 -3.47
CA LEU A 26 15.36 3.21 -2.79
C LEU A 26 13.87 3.45 -3.06
N GLN A 27 13.20 2.43 -3.59
CA GLN A 27 11.75 2.42 -3.76
C GLN A 27 11.09 1.75 -2.54
N ILE A 28 10.04 2.39 -2.03
CA ILE A 28 9.30 2.03 -0.82
C ILE A 28 7.89 1.66 -1.25
N VAL A 29 7.57 0.38 -1.18
CA VAL A 29 6.23 -0.13 -1.52
C VAL A 29 5.41 -0.17 -0.24
N LEU A 30 4.31 0.58 -0.21
CA LEU A 30 3.37 0.65 0.90
C LEU A 30 2.22 -0.32 0.64
N GLY A 31 2.15 -1.37 1.45
CA GLY A 31 1.03 -2.31 1.47
C GLY A 31 -0.14 -1.73 2.26
N LEU A 32 -0.97 -0.92 1.60
CA LEU A 32 -2.09 -0.20 2.23
C LEU A 32 -3.47 -0.76 1.87
N VAL A 33 -3.54 -1.66 0.89
CA VAL A 33 -4.78 -2.31 0.46
C VAL A 33 -4.82 -3.73 1.05
N THR A 34 -5.85 -4.08 1.81
CA THR A 34 -5.88 -5.39 2.46
C THR A 34 -6.02 -6.55 1.47
N SER A 35 -5.32 -7.64 1.75
CA SER A 35 -5.41 -8.91 1.04
C SER A 35 -6.20 -9.97 1.80
N LYS A 36 -6.86 -9.60 2.91
CA LYS A 36 -7.59 -10.52 3.81
C LYS A 36 -9.11 -10.50 3.60
N TYR A 37 -9.65 -9.33 3.23
CA TYR A 37 -11.08 -9.08 3.06
C TYR A 37 -11.37 -8.43 1.71
N GLY A 38 -12.54 -8.73 1.13
CA GLY A 38 -12.94 -8.21 -0.18
C GLY A 38 -13.45 -6.77 -0.19
N GLU A 39 -13.78 -6.17 0.95
CA GLU A 39 -14.26 -4.78 1.03
C GLU A 39 -13.17 -3.80 0.57
N LEU A 40 -13.50 -2.91 -0.36
CA LEU A 40 -12.56 -1.91 -0.87
C LEU A 40 -12.36 -0.77 0.14
N GLU A 41 -11.11 -0.35 0.29
CA GLU A 41 -10.74 0.76 1.14
C GLU A 41 -11.24 2.09 0.52
N PRO A 42 -11.57 3.09 1.35
CA PRO A 42 -11.82 4.42 0.84
C PRO A 42 -10.57 4.98 0.15
N VAL A 43 -10.70 5.36 -1.13
CA VAL A 43 -9.61 5.96 -1.93
C VAL A 43 -8.90 7.10 -1.19
N GLU A 44 -9.69 8.00 -0.57
CA GLU A 44 -9.18 9.15 0.17
C GLU A 44 -8.39 8.77 1.43
N GLN A 45 -8.74 7.64 2.07
CA GLN A 45 -7.96 7.12 3.20
C GLN A 45 -6.58 6.66 2.74
N ILE A 46 -6.50 5.94 1.62
CA ILE A 46 -5.22 5.46 1.06
C ILE A 46 -4.36 6.64 0.59
N LYS A 47 -4.95 7.62 -0.10
CA LYS A 47 -4.23 8.83 -0.53
C LYS A 47 -3.65 9.60 0.64
N LYS A 48 -4.44 9.81 1.71
CA LYS A 48 -3.94 10.45 2.93
C LYS A 48 -2.74 9.71 3.52
N ARG A 49 -2.78 8.38 3.56
CA ARG A 49 -1.65 7.55 4.04
C ARG A 49 -0.41 7.69 3.15
N ILE A 50 -0.59 7.78 1.83
CA ILE A 50 0.52 8.05 0.89
C ILE A 50 1.11 9.44 1.15
N GLU A 51 0.26 10.46 1.34
CA GLU A 51 0.69 11.83 1.66
C GLU A 51 1.48 11.88 2.98
N GLU A 52 1.03 11.17 4.01
CA GLU A 52 1.75 11.06 5.29
C GLU A 52 3.15 10.45 5.11
N ALA A 53 3.29 9.41 4.27
CA ALA A 53 4.59 8.84 3.94
C ALA A 53 5.47 9.82 3.12
N ALA A 54 4.86 10.56 2.19
CA ALA A 54 5.51 11.56 1.36
C ALA A 54 6.03 12.78 2.14
N GLN A 55 5.66 12.94 3.42
CA GLN A 55 6.28 13.93 4.30
C GLN A 55 7.74 13.58 4.65
N TYR A 56 8.14 12.31 4.49
CA TYR A 56 9.45 11.80 4.92
C TYR A 56 10.39 11.45 3.77
N VAL A 57 9.85 11.08 2.61
CA VAL A 57 10.58 10.67 1.40
C VAL A 57 9.90 11.26 0.16
N ASP A 58 10.62 11.36 -0.96
CA ASP A 58 10.04 11.85 -2.21
C ASP A 58 8.88 10.94 -2.66
N ILE A 59 7.78 11.53 -3.14
CA ILE A 59 6.61 10.77 -3.60
C ILE A 59 6.94 9.82 -4.75
N ASN A 60 7.98 10.11 -5.55
CA ASN A 60 8.47 9.26 -6.63
C ASN A 60 9.31 8.07 -6.11
N GLN A 61 9.59 8.01 -4.80
CA GLN A 61 10.14 6.84 -4.14
C GLN A 61 9.06 5.92 -3.58
N ILE A 62 7.79 6.32 -3.62
CA ILE A 62 6.68 5.58 -3.04
C ILE A 62 5.95 4.79 -4.12
N CYS A 63 5.59 3.55 -3.81
CA CYS A 63 4.69 2.72 -4.61
C CYS A 63 3.54 2.21 -3.74
N LEU A 64 2.41 1.89 -4.36
CA LEU A 64 1.25 1.29 -3.69
C LEU A 64 1.13 -0.20 -4.04
N SER A 65 0.83 -1.04 -3.05
CA SER A 65 0.49 -2.45 -3.27
C SER A 65 -0.60 -2.93 -2.31
N PRO A 66 -1.15 -4.13 -2.55
CA PRO A 66 -1.78 -4.90 -1.49
C PRO A 66 -0.80 -5.19 -0.34
N GLN A 67 -1.33 -5.47 0.86
CA GLN A 67 -0.58 -5.83 2.05
C GLN A 67 0.27 -7.08 1.76
N CYS A 68 -0.36 -8.19 1.41
CA CYS A 68 0.34 -9.41 1.03
C CYS A 68 -0.19 -9.95 -0.31
N GLY A 69 0.38 -11.06 -0.78
CA GLY A 69 -0.21 -11.81 -1.88
C GLY A 69 -1.57 -12.41 -1.48
N PHE A 70 -2.46 -12.62 -2.45
CA PHE A 70 -3.77 -13.24 -2.21
C PHE A 70 -3.69 -14.76 -1.96
N ALA A 71 -2.49 -15.35 -1.96
CA ALA A 71 -2.29 -16.77 -1.69
C ALA A 71 -2.62 -17.11 -0.23
N SER A 72 -3.38 -18.19 -0.04
CA SER A 72 -3.94 -18.62 1.24
C SER A 72 -2.85 -18.90 2.29
N THR A 73 -2.88 -18.18 3.42
CA THR A 73 -2.26 -18.63 4.67
C THR A 73 -3.21 -19.62 5.38
N GLU A 74 -2.76 -20.30 6.45
CA GLU A 74 -3.58 -21.30 7.18
C GLU A 74 -4.94 -20.76 7.69
N GLU A 75 -5.09 -19.43 7.84
CA GLU A 75 -6.34 -18.79 8.26
C GLU A 75 -7.33 -18.50 7.11
N GLY A 76 -6.91 -18.67 5.85
CA GLY A 76 -7.77 -18.52 4.67
C GLY A 76 -8.13 -17.07 4.35
N ASN A 77 -7.68 -16.57 3.20
CA ASN A 77 -8.19 -15.30 2.67
C ASN A 77 -9.66 -15.49 2.26
N LEU A 78 -10.57 -14.72 2.84
CA LEU A 78 -12.00 -14.73 2.49
C LEU A 78 -12.25 -13.85 1.26
N LEU A 79 -11.52 -14.11 0.16
CA LEU A 79 -11.65 -13.38 -1.10
C LEU A 79 -12.02 -14.32 -2.25
N THR A 80 -13.05 -13.94 -2.99
CA THR A 80 -13.31 -14.53 -4.31
C THR A 80 -12.28 -14.03 -5.33
N GLU A 81 -12.11 -14.76 -6.43
CA GLU A 81 -11.24 -14.31 -7.53
C GLU A 81 -11.66 -12.91 -8.03
N GLU A 82 -12.96 -12.65 -8.14
CA GLU A 82 -13.49 -11.35 -8.54
C GLU A 82 -13.03 -10.24 -7.58
N GLN A 83 -13.11 -10.47 -6.27
CA GLN A 83 -12.66 -9.51 -5.27
C GLN A 83 -11.14 -9.27 -5.33
N GLN A 84 -10.34 -10.30 -5.64
CA GLN A 84 -8.90 -10.12 -5.87
C GLN A 84 -8.64 -9.19 -7.06
N TRP A 85 -9.39 -9.37 -8.15
CA TRP A 85 -9.29 -8.48 -9.31
C TRP A 85 -9.78 -7.06 -9.02
N GLU A 86 -10.86 -6.91 -8.25
CA GLU A 86 -11.33 -5.59 -7.79
C GLU A 86 -10.26 -4.87 -6.97
N LYS A 87 -9.60 -5.57 -6.05
CA LYS A 87 -8.47 -5.03 -5.27
C LYS A 87 -7.31 -4.57 -6.15
N LEU A 88 -6.95 -5.34 -7.18
CA LEU A 88 -5.91 -4.95 -8.13
C LEU A 88 -6.31 -3.72 -8.96
N ARG A 89 -7.56 -3.66 -9.45
CA ARG A 89 -8.08 -2.48 -10.16
C ARG A 89 -8.08 -1.25 -9.25
N HIS A 90 -8.43 -1.43 -7.99
CA HIS A 90 -8.45 -0.37 -7.00
C HIS A 90 -7.05 0.21 -6.74
N VAL A 91 -6.02 -0.64 -6.63
CA VAL A 91 -4.62 -0.20 -6.54
C VAL A 91 -4.22 0.63 -7.77
N ILE A 92 -4.58 0.18 -8.97
CA ILE A 92 -4.28 0.90 -10.22
C ILE A 92 -4.99 2.25 -10.24
N GLU A 93 -6.27 2.29 -9.91
CA GLU A 93 -7.07 3.53 -9.88
C GLU A 93 -6.47 4.56 -8.93
N ILE A 94 -6.09 4.15 -7.72
CA ILE A 94 -5.47 5.06 -6.75
C ILE A 94 -4.11 5.52 -7.27
N ALA A 95 -3.31 4.62 -7.84
CA ALA A 95 -2.00 4.97 -8.37
C ALA A 95 -2.11 6.00 -9.52
N ASP A 96 -3.06 5.81 -10.43
CA ASP A 96 -3.30 6.74 -11.53
C ASP A 96 -3.67 8.14 -11.00
N GLN A 97 -4.48 8.21 -9.93
CA GLN A 97 -4.85 9.49 -9.30
C GLN A 97 -3.69 10.20 -8.59
N VAL A 98 -2.70 9.46 -8.10
CA VAL A 98 -1.59 10.00 -7.31
C VAL A 98 -0.39 10.40 -8.19
N TRP A 99 -0.02 9.57 -9.17
CA TRP A 99 1.24 9.72 -9.92
C TRP A 99 1.10 10.15 -11.38
N THR A 100 -0.12 10.25 -11.93
CA THR A 100 -0.30 10.72 -13.32
C THR A 100 -0.32 12.25 -13.36
N SER A 101 0.84 12.87 -13.59
CA SER A 101 1.01 14.28 -13.96
C SER A 101 2.14 14.43 -14.98
#